data_AF-A0A1B8CBA3-F1
#
_entry.id   AF-A0A1B8CBA3-F1
#
_cell.length_a   1.000
_cell.length_b   1.000
_cell.length_c   1.000
_cell.angle_alpha   90.00
_cell.angle_beta   90.00
_cell.angle_gamma   90.00
#
_symmetry.space_group_name_H-M   'P 1'
#
loop_
_entity.id
_entity.type
_entity.pdbx_description
1 polymer ?
#
loop_
_entity_poly.entity_id
_entity_poly.type
_entity_poly.pdbx_seq_one_letter_code
_entity_poly.pdbx_strand_id
1 'polypeptide(L)'
;MDFDKSWKGCLYQKFDLVSIDEAHVVKNLEASVTTTVMWLGASFYVLATAIPLPNAVRDCAGYVLLMTGGNDPWTEENVNRWAIGSDCNPYELNDGKPSSALMFSQRALQKFIIRPHANSEKAGFYLAKIWKQSMVRRTYASLTARNSTGEKQATARNSNGEKQATARNSNGEKQATARNSNGEKHQY
;
A
#
# COMPACT_ATOMS: atom_id res chain seq x y z
N MET A 1 4.66 29.86 7.64
CA MET A 1 3.35 30.57 7.61
C MET A 1 2.64 30.21 8.89
N ASP A 2 2.43 31.18 9.77
CA ASP A 2 1.77 30.97 11.05
C ASP A 2 0.26 31.25 10.92
N PHE A 3 -0.56 30.39 11.54
CA PHE A 3 -2.00 30.58 11.66
C PHE A 3 -2.35 30.87 13.12
N ASP A 4 -3.47 31.57 13.32
CA ASP A 4 -3.92 31.94 14.65
C ASP A 4 -4.52 30.73 15.39
N LYS A 5 -3.76 30.18 16.34
CA LYS A 5 -4.19 29.09 17.23
C LYS A 5 -5.24 29.54 18.26
N SER A 6 -5.36 30.84 18.50
CA SER A 6 -6.33 31.42 19.45
C SER A 6 -7.72 31.62 18.85
N TRP A 7 -7.83 31.52 17.52
CA TRP A 7 -9.11 31.61 16.84
C TRP A 7 -10.08 30.51 17.31
N LYS A 8 -11.29 30.90 17.72
CA LYS A 8 -12.31 29.98 18.26
C LYS A 8 -12.66 28.82 17.32
N GLY A 9 -12.55 29.03 16.01
CA GLY A 9 -12.79 28.01 14.98
C GLY A 9 -11.57 27.17 14.60
N CYS A 10 -10.44 27.30 15.31
CA CYS A 10 -9.19 26.63 14.95
C CYS A 10 -9.32 25.09 15.05
N LEU A 11 -8.97 24.41 13.96
CA LEU A 11 -9.04 22.95 13.84
C LEU A 11 -7.70 22.24 14.13
N TYR A 12 -6.65 23.00 14.47
CA TYR A 12 -5.34 22.43 14.76
C TYR A 12 -5.41 21.45 15.94
N GLN A 13 -4.85 20.26 15.73
CA GLN A 13 -4.81 19.15 16.69
C GLN A 13 -6.20 18.75 17.22
N LYS A 14 -7.26 18.98 16.43
CA LYS A 14 -8.61 18.47 16.75
C LYS A 14 -8.90 17.09 16.18
N PHE A 15 -8.03 16.59 15.30
CA PHE A 15 -8.18 15.30 14.64
C PHE A 15 -6.94 14.46 14.89
N ASP A 16 -7.13 13.23 15.38
CA ASP A 16 -6.03 12.26 15.48
C ASP A 16 -5.73 11.59 14.13
N LEU A 17 -6.76 11.42 13.30
CA LEU A 17 -6.71 10.74 12.01
C LEU A 17 -7.34 11.62 10.93
N VAL A 18 -6.61 11.82 9.83
CA VAL A 18 -7.12 12.48 8.62
C VAL A 18 -6.93 11.55 7.43
N SER A 19 -8.03 11.20 6.76
CA SER A 19 -8.01 10.47 5.49
C SER A 19 -8.29 11.41 4.33
N ILE A 20 -7.46 11.35 3.29
CA ILE A 20 -7.60 12.16 2.08
C ILE A 20 -7.81 11.22 0.90
N ASP A 21 -9.00 11.29 0.31
CA ASP A 21 -9.27 10.67 -0.97
C ASP A 21 -8.74 11.56 -2.11
N GLU A 22 -8.35 10.93 -3.22
CA GLU A 22 -7.66 11.56 -4.33
C GLU A 22 -6.48 12.44 -3.90
N ALA A 23 -5.61 11.89 -3.06
CA ALA A 23 -4.49 12.60 -2.44
C ALA A 23 -3.53 13.28 -3.45
N HIS A 24 -3.61 12.99 -4.75
CA HIS A 24 -2.93 13.77 -5.78
C HIS A 24 -3.24 15.28 -5.74
N VAL A 25 -4.30 15.73 -5.05
CA VAL A 25 -4.59 17.15 -4.81
C VAL A 25 -3.60 17.85 -3.88
N VAL A 26 -2.91 17.12 -2.97
CA VAL A 26 -1.95 17.69 -2.00
C VAL A 26 -0.49 17.59 -2.45
N LYS A 27 -0.24 17.22 -3.71
CA LYS A 27 1.12 17.06 -4.26
C LYS A 27 1.92 18.37 -4.30
N ASN A 28 1.24 19.50 -4.50
CA ASN A 28 1.87 20.81 -4.62
C ASN A 28 1.98 21.48 -3.24
N LEU A 29 3.21 21.73 -2.80
CA LEU A 29 3.49 22.39 -1.52
C LEU A 29 3.00 23.84 -1.46
N GLU A 30 2.87 24.51 -2.61
CA GLU A 30 2.44 25.91 -2.69
C GLU A 30 0.92 26.04 -2.76
N ALA A 31 0.19 24.93 -2.92
CA ALA A 31 -1.26 24.96 -2.99
C ALA A 31 -1.87 25.21 -1.59
N SER A 32 -2.85 26.09 -1.52
CA SER A 32 -3.58 26.39 -0.27
C SER A 32 -4.22 25.15 0.36
N VAL A 33 -4.61 24.17 -0.45
CA VAL A 33 -5.16 22.89 0.02
C VAL A 33 -4.13 22.13 0.87
N THR A 34 -2.89 21.99 0.39
CA THR A 34 -1.81 21.33 1.12
C THR A 34 -1.53 22.03 2.45
N THR A 35 -1.43 23.36 2.44
CA THR A 35 -1.25 24.16 3.66
C THR A 35 -2.40 23.97 4.66
N THR A 36 -3.64 23.96 4.16
CA THR A 36 -4.84 23.78 4.99
C THR A 36 -4.83 22.41 5.68
N VAL A 37 -4.52 21.36 4.94
CA VAL A 37 -4.43 19.99 5.47
C VAL A 37 -3.29 19.86 6.49
N MET A 38 -2.14 20.50 6.23
CA MET A 38 -1.02 20.55 7.17
C MET A 38 -1.40 21.23 8.48
N TRP A 39 -2.18 22.32 8.42
CA TRP A 39 -2.65 23.05 9.60
C TRP A 39 -3.65 22.29 10.45
N LEU A 40 -4.24 21.19 9.96
CA LEU A 40 -5.00 20.30 10.83
C LEU A 40 -4.11 19.70 11.93
N GLY A 41 -2.81 19.52 11.66
CA GLY A 41 -1.85 19.01 12.64
C GLY A 41 -2.24 17.66 13.21
N ALA A 42 -2.78 16.77 12.37
CA ALA A 42 -3.26 15.47 12.81
C ALA A 42 -2.12 14.52 13.15
N SER A 43 -2.37 13.60 14.07
CA SER A 43 -1.39 12.61 14.52
C SER A 43 -1.06 11.57 13.43
N PHE A 44 -2.02 11.26 12.56
CA PHE A 44 -1.85 10.28 11.49
C PHE A 44 -2.63 10.66 10.22
N TYR A 45 -1.98 10.52 9.06
CA TYR A 45 -2.56 10.80 7.75
C TYR A 45 -2.65 9.53 6.90
N VAL A 46 -3.82 9.28 6.30
CA VAL A 46 -4.04 8.23 5.31
C VAL A 46 -4.30 8.87 3.96
N LEU A 47 -3.45 8.58 2.98
CA LEU A 47 -3.52 9.19 1.65
C LEU A 47 -3.90 8.12 0.62
N ALA A 48 -5.09 8.25 0.03
CA ALA A 48 -5.57 7.34 -0.99
C ALA A 48 -5.49 8.02 -2.37
N THR A 49 -4.79 7.39 -3.33
CA THR A 49 -4.80 7.83 -4.72
C THR A 49 -4.39 6.70 -5.66
N ALA A 50 -4.96 6.68 -6.86
CA ALA A 50 -4.56 5.75 -7.91
C ALA A 50 -3.23 6.15 -8.58
N ILE A 51 -2.91 7.45 -8.60
CA ILE A 51 -1.80 8.02 -9.36
C ILE A 51 -0.97 8.94 -8.44
N PRO A 52 0.02 8.39 -7.71
CA PRO A 52 0.81 9.18 -6.76
C PRO A 52 1.79 10.13 -7.44
N LEU A 53 2.10 9.98 -8.72
CA LEU A 53 3.06 10.84 -9.44
C LEU A 53 2.46 11.27 -10.78
N PRO A 54 1.41 12.10 -10.78
CA PRO A 54 0.68 12.44 -12.01
C PRO A 54 1.54 13.22 -13.03
N ASN A 55 2.48 14.04 -12.58
CA ASN A 55 3.27 14.92 -13.45
C ASN A 55 4.76 14.59 -13.40
N ALA A 56 5.32 14.50 -12.20
CA ALA A 56 6.77 14.38 -12.02
C ALA A 56 7.12 13.76 -10.67
N VAL A 57 8.38 13.29 -10.53
CA VAL A 57 8.93 12.85 -9.24
C VAL A 57 8.78 13.92 -8.15
N ARG A 58 8.79 15.21 -8.51
CA ARG A 58 8.57 16.32 -7.57
C ARG A 58 7.23 16.24 -6.82
N ASP A 59 6.21 15.63 -7.41
CA ASP A 59 4.88 15.49 -6.79
C ASP A 59 4.95 14.73 -5.46
N CYS A 60 6.00 13.92 -5.22
CA CYS A 60 6.16 13.22 -3.96
C CYS A 60 6.37 14.14 -2.74
N ALA A 61 6.79 15.39 -2.97
CA ALA A 61 7.14 16.32 -1.91
C ALA A 61 5.97 16.65 -0.98
N GLY A 62 4.76 16.82 -1.55
CA GLY A 62 3.54 17.03 -0.77
C GLY A 62 3.24 15.89 0.20
N TYR A 63 3.37 14.64 -0.28
CA TYR A 63 3.12 13.47 0.57
C TYR A 63 4.16 13.32 1.69
N VAL A 64 5.44 13.52 1.38
CA VAL A 64 6.52 13.43 2.38
C VAL A 64 6.34 14.48 3.49
N LEU A 65 5.88 15.69 3.12
CA LEU A 65 5.59 16.73 4.11
C LEU A 65 4.46 16.30 5.07
N LEU A 66 3.38 15.73 4.53
CA LEU A 66 2.26 15.24 5.33
C LEU A 66 2.64 14.03 6.20
N MET A 67 3.44 13.10 5.67
CA MET A 67 3.92 11.92 6.41
C MET A 67 4.74 12.28 7.65
N THR A 68 5.38 13.45 7.65
CA THR A 68 6.24 13.92 8.75
C THR A 68 5.55 14.91 9.66
N GLY A 69 4.32 15.31 9.32
CA GLY A 69 3.62 16.42 9.99
C GLY A 69 4.40 17.74 9.91
N GLY A 70 5.31 17.88 8.93
CA GLY A 70 6.17 19.05 8.79
C GLY A 70 7.35 19.11 9.76
N ASN A 71 7.56 18.07 10.57
CA ASN A 71 8.72 17.98 11.46
C ASN A 71 9.96 17.56 10.67
N ASP A 72 11.08 18.24 10.89
CA ASP A 72 12.36 17.85 10.29
C ASP A 72 13.04 16.78 11.17
N PRO A 73 13.27 15.55 10.67
CA PRO A 73 13.97 14.52 11.42
C PRO A 73 15.49 14.81 11.58
N TRP A 74 16.05 15.80 10.87
CA TRP A 74 17.47 16.20 10.98
C TRP A 74 17.75 17.08 12.22
N THR A 75 17.41 16.61 13.41
CA THR A 75 17.77 17.28 14.67
C THR A 75 19.19 16.91 15.11
N GLU A 76 19.87 17.80 15.84
CA GLU A 76 21.20 17.49 16.42
C GLU A 76 21.15 16.24 17.30
N GLU A 77 20.06 16.07 18.05
CA GLU A 77 19.81 14.87 18.86
C GLU A 77 19.81 13.59 17.99
N ASN A 78 19.08 13.58 16.88
CA ASN A 78 18.99 12.43 15.99
C ASN A 78 20.31 12.14 15.26
N VAL A 79 20.99 13.19 14.82
CA VAL A 79 22.32 13.12 14.17
C VAL A 79 23.33 12.46 15.12
N ASN A 80 23.38 12.92 16.37
CA ASN A 80 24.27 12.37 17.40
C ASN A 80 23.85 10.94 17.81
N ARG A 81 22.55 10.71 18.05
CA ARG A 81 22.00 9.40 18.44
C ARG A 81 22.30 8.32 17.42
N TRP A 82 22.26 8.64 16.13
CA TRP A 82 22.49 7.67 15.06
C TRP A 82 23.92 7.65 14.53
N ALA A 83 24.79 8.52 15.05
CA ALA A 83 26.18 8.69 14.60
C ALA A 83 26.28 8.90 13.07
N ILE A 84 25.42 9.76 12.54
CA ILE A 84 25.34 10.07 11.10
C ILE A 84 25.93 11.45 10.85
N GLY A 85 26.72 11.60 9.78
CA GLY A 85 27.20 12.91 9.36
C GLY A 85 26.06 13.80 8.89
N SER A 86 26.10 15.09 9.22
CA SER A 86 25.05 16.08 8.87
C SER A 86 24.80 16.23 7.36
N ASP A 87 25.72 15.77 6.51
CA ASP A 87 25.60 15.78 5.05
C ASP A 87 25.47 14.40 4.40
N CYS A 88 25.29 13.36 5.20
CA CYS A 88 25.09 12.00 4.74
C CYS A 88 23.89 11.89 3.79
N ASN A 89 23.98 10.99 2.81
CA ASN A 89 22.84 10.61 1.99
C ASN A 89 22.00 9.56 2.74
N PRO A 90 20.81 9.92 3.28
CA PRO A 90 20.04 8.99 4.09
C PRO A 90 19.49 7.82 3.28
N TYR A 91 19.40 7.96 1.95
CA TYR A 91 18.94 6.89 1.06
C TYR A 91 20.00 5.80 0.82
N GLU A 92 21.26 6.07 1.15
CA GLU A 92 22.37 5.10 1.07
C GLU A 92 22.60 4.38 2.40
N LEU A 93 21.88 4.75 3.46
CA LEU A 93 21.90 4.03 4.73
C LEU A 93 21.21 2.66 4.61
N ASN A 94 21.58 1.76 5.51
CA ASN A 94 20.95 0.45 5.64
C ASN A 94 19.47 0.59 6.03
N ASP A 95 18.61 -0.09 5.27
CA ASP A 95 17.17 -0.17 5.55
C ASP A 95 16.91 -0.75 6.95
N GLY A 96 15.80 -0.36 7.58
CA GLY A 96 15.32 -0.93 8.85
C GLY A 96 15.92 -0.35 10.13
N LYS A 97 16.90 0.55 10.03
CA LYS A 97 17.38 1.33 11.18
C LYS A 97 16.49 2.56 11.43
N PRO A 98 16.38 3.05 12.68
CA PRO A 98 15.62 4.28 12.99
C PRO A 98 16.05 5.50 12.16
N SER A 99 17.32 5.55 11.73
CA SER A 99 17.85 6.57 10.85
C SER A 99 17.19 6.65 9.47
N SER A 100 16.43 5.63 9.06
CA SER A 100 15.64 5.68 7.82
C SER A 100 14.60 6.80 7.85
N ALA A 101 14.19 7.26 9.04
CA ALA A 101 13.34 8.43 9.20
C ALA A 101 13.90 9.68 8.50
N LEU A 102 15.23 9.82 8.39
CA LEU A 102 15.90 10.94 7.69
C LEU A 102 15.55 11.02 6.20
N MET A 103 15.15 9.91 5.58
CA MET A 103 14.69 9.89 4.18
C MET A 103 13.40 10.68 4.00
N PHE A 104 12.56 10.73 5.04
CA PHE A 104 11.33 11.52 5.06
C PHE A 104 11.63 12.95 5.52
N SER A 105 12.59 13.62 4.90
CA SER A 105 12.83 15.04 5.16
C SER A 105 12.77 15.82 3.87
N GLN A 106 12.23 17.03 3.96
CA GLN A 106 12.23 17.94 2.82
C GLN A 106 13.67 18.22 2.36
N ARG A 107 14.63 18.33 3.29
CA ARG A 107 16.05 18.48 3.00
C ARG A 107 16.59 17.32 2.15
N ALA A 108 16.40 16.07 2.56
CA ALA A 108 16.90 14.92 1.82
C ALA A 108 16.24 14.82 0.45
N LEU A 109 14.93 15.05 0.38
CA LEU A 109 14.19 15.04 -0.87
C LEU A 109 14.75 16.08 -1.85
N GLN A 110 14.88 17.33 -1.41
CA GLN A 110 15.41 18.44 -2.21
C GLN A 110 16.83 18.16 -2.69
N LYS A 111 17.70 17.60 -1.83
CA LYS A 111 19.11 17.37 -2.15
C LYS A 111 19.34 16.19 -3.10
N PHE A 112 18.57 15.10 -2.96
CA PHE A 112 18.91 13.83 -3.62
C PHE A 112 17.87 13.34 -4.65
N ILE A 113 16.63 13.80 -4.58
CA ILE A 113 15.54 13.33 -5.46
C ILE A 113 15.07 14.42 -6.42
N ILE A 114 14.73 15.62 -5.92
CA ILE A 114 14.02 16.65 -6.70
C ILE A 114 14.88 17.84 -7.11
N ARG A 115 16.21 17.79 -6.88
CA ARG A 115 17.13 18.85 -7.32
C ARG A 115 17.10 19.01 -8.85
N PRO A 116 17.34 20.23 -9.38
CA PRO A 116 17.60 20.41 -10.80
C PRO A 116 18.72 19.48 -11.28
N HIS A 117 18.53 18.86 -12.45
CA HIS A 117 19.50 17.93 -13.04
C HIS A 117 19.89 16.74 -12.13
N ALA A 118 18.98 16.30 -11.25
CA ALA A 118 19.14 15.03 -10.55
C ALA A 118 19.28 13.88 -11.56
N ASN A 119 20.13 12.90 -11.23
CA ASN A 119 20.16 11.66 -12.00
C ASN A 119 18.83 10.92 -11.79
N SER A 120 18.04 10.78 -12.87
CA SER A 120 16.68 10.22 -12.81
C SER A 120 16.64 8.77 -12.30
N GLU A 121 17.66 7.97 -12.61
CA GLU A 121 17.75 6.57 -12.17
C GLU A 121 17.96 6.52 -10.65
N LYS A 122 18.94 7.28 -10.12
CA LYS A 122 19.15 7.38 -8.67
C LYS A 122 17.93 7.97 -7.95
N ALA A 123 17.32 9.01 -8.51
CA ALA A 123 16.12 9.61 -7.93
C ALA A 123 14.96 8.59 -7.86
N GLY A 124 14.76 7.79 -8.91
CA GLY A 124 13.78 6.70 -8.91
C GLY A 124 14.08 5.62 -7.88
N PHE A 125 15.35 5.22 -7.75
CA PHE A 125 15.80 4.26 -6.72
C PHE A 125 15.55 4.77 -5.30
N TYR A 126 15.89 6.01 -5.00
CA TYR A 126 15.65 6.63 -3.69
C TYR A 126 14.16 6.80 -3.41
N LEU A 127 13.36 7.15 -4.43
CA LEU A 127 11.92 7.26 -4.29
C LEU A 127 11.27 5.89 -3.99
N ALA A 128 11.77 4.81 -4.58
CA ALA A 128 11.31 3.46 -4.28
C ALA A 128 11.54 3.08 -2.81
N LYS A 129 12.62 3.59 -2.17
CA LYS A 129 12.86 3.39 -0.73
C LYS A 129 11.82 4.08 0.16
N ILE A 130 11.40 5.29 -0.20
CA ILE A 130 10.32 6.01 0.49
C ILE A 130 9.03 5.18 0.38
N TRP A 131 8.66 4.79 -0.84
CA TRP A 131 7.44 4.01 -1.09
C TRP A 131 7.40 2.66 -0.41
N LYS A 132 8.53 1.95 -0.32
CA LYS A 132 8.63 0.68 0.41
C LYS A 132 8.22 0.81 1.88
N GLN A 133 8.42 1.99 2.48
CA GLN A 133 8.16 2.25 3.90
C GLN A 133 6.80 2.91 4.15
N SER A 134 6.26 3.66 3.18
CA SER A 134 5.04 4.47 3.39
C SER A 134 3.86 4.14 2.48
N MET A 135 4.03 3.30 1.47
CA MET A 135 3.00 3.03 0.47
C MET A 135 2.66 1.55 0.36
N VAL A 136 1.36 1.25 0.45
CA VAL A 136 0.80 -0.03 0.04
C VAL A 136 0.18 0.16 -1.33
N ARG A 137 0.70 -0.52 -2.35
CA ARG A 137 0.17 -0.48 -3.72
C ARG A 137 -0.15 -1.88 -4.22
N ARG A 138 -1.34 -2.05 -4.80
CA ARG A 138 -1.74 -3.27 -5.53
C ARG A 138 -2.11 -2.90 -6.95
N THR A 139 -1.98 -3.85 -7.87
CA THR A 139 -2.38 -3.72 -9.27
C THR A 139 -3.37 -4.82 -9.62
N TYR A 140 -4.19 -4.63 -10.66
CA TYR A 140 -5.09 -5.70 -11.12
C TYR A 140 -4.36 -7.00 -11.49
N ALA A 141 -3.09 -6.90 -11.90
CA ALA A 141 -2.23 -8.05 -12.20
C ALA A 141 -1.64 -8.72 -10.95
N SER A 142 -1.76 -8.12 -9.76
CA SER A 142 -1.36 -8.75 -8.50
C SER A 142 -2.40 -9.79 -8.07
N LEU A 143 -2.49 -10.89 -8.83
CA LEU A 143 -3.19 -12.09 -8.41
C LEU A 143 -2.58 -12.56 -7.09
N THR A 144 -3.36 -12.45 -6.02
CA THR A 144 -3.04 -13.07 -4.74
C THR A 144 -2.78 -14.56 -4.98
N ALA A 145 -1.55 -15.01 -4.77
CA ALA A 145 -1.18 -16.43 -4.79
C ALA A 145 -2.01 -17.31 -3.81
N ARG A 146 -2.87 -16.70 -2.99
CA ARG A 146 -3.88 -17.36 -2.16
C ARG A 146 -5.10 -17.88 -2.94
N ASN A 147 -5.45 -17.30 -4.10
CA ASN A 147 -6.60 -17.75 -4.88
C ASN A 147 -6.23 -18.81 -5.92
N SER A 148 -4.98 -18.85 -6.39
CA SER A 148 -4.54 -19.86 -7.37
C SER A 148 -4.41 -21.27 -6.79
N THR A 149 -4.26 -21.41 -5.46
CA THR A 149 -4.33 -22.71 -4.77
C THR A 149 -5.77 -23.10 -4.44
N GLY A 150 -6.61 -22.13 -4.07
CA GLY A 150 -8.04 -22.34 -3.80
C GLY A 150 -8.85 -22.70 -5.05
N GLU A 151 -8.62 -22.03 -6.17
CA GLU A 151 -9.28 -22.33 -7.45
C GLU A 151 -8.80 -23.66 -8.04
N LYS A 152 -7.50 -23.98 -7.94
CA LYS A 152 -6.98 -25.31 -8.33
C LYS A 152 -7.53 -26.43 -7.44
N GLN A 153 -7.72 -26.20 -6.15
CA GLN A 153 -8.37 -27.18 -5.26
C GLN A 153 -9.88 -27.28 -5.50
N ALA A 154 -10.56 -26.18 -5.81
CA ALA A 154 -11.99 -26.18 -6.11
C ALA A 154 -12.29 -26.88 -7.44
N THR A 155 -11.52 -26.61 -8.49
CA THR A 155 -11.63 -27.34 -9.77
C THR A 155 -11.29 -28.82 -9.61
N ALA A 156 -10.21 -29.18 -8.90
CA ALA A 156 -9.88 -30.58 -8.66
C ALA A 156 -10.93 -31.32 -7.80
N ARG A 157 -11.53 -30.66 -6.80
CA ARG A 157 -12.64 -31.23 -6.01
C ARG A 157 -13.89 -31.42 -6.86
N ASN A 158 -14.22 -30.47 -7.74
CA ASN A 158 -15.39 -30.60 -8.60
C ASN A 158 -15.22 -31.72 -9.62
N SER A 159 -14.03 -31.86 -10.22
CA SER A 159 -13.72 -32.97 -11.14
C SER A 159 -13.75 -34.34 -10.46
N ASN A 160 -13.32 -34.45 -9.20
CA ASN A 160 -13.43 -35.71 -8.44
C ASN A 160 -14.87 -35.99 -7.98
N GLY A 161 -15.64 -34.96 -7.63
CA GLY A 161 -17.07 -35.08 -7.30
C GLY A 161 -17.89 -35.55 -8.50
N GLU A 162 -17.67 -34.97 -9.69
CA GLU A 162 -18.32 -35.39 -10.93
C GLU A 162 -17.93 -36.82 -11.34
N LYS A 163 -16.65 -37.20 -11.21
CA LYS A 163 -16.20 -38.58 -11.45
C LYS A 163 -16.81 -39.59 -10.48
N GLN A 164 -16.99 -39.22 -9.20
CA GLN A 164 -17.65 -40.08 -8.22
C GLN A 164 -19.17 -40.17 -8.44
N ALA A 165 -19.81 -39.08 -8.87
CA ALA A 165 -21.24 -39.06 -9.18
C ALA A 165 -21.56 -39.91 -10.43
N THR A 166 -20.75 -39.80 -11.47
CA THR A 166 -20.88 -40.66 -12.67
C THR A 166 -20.66 -42.13 -12.34
N ALA A 167 -19.63 -42.48 -11.55
CA ALA A 167 -19.40 -43.87 -11.13
C ALA A 167 -20.53 -44.45 -10.26
N ARG A 168 -21.14 -43.65 -9.37
CA ARG A 168 -22.30 -44.07 -8.57
C ARG A 168 -23.54 -44.34 -9.44
N ASN A 169 -23.82 -43.48 -10.41
CA ASN A 169 -24.94 -43.71 -11.34
C ASN A 169 -24.75 -44.98 -12.18
N SER A 170 -23.53 -45.25 -12.66
CA SER A 170 -23.25 -46.47 -13.42
C SER A 170 -23.46 -47.76 -12.61
N ASN A 171 -23.15 -47.73 -11.30
CA ASN A 171 -23.39 -48.88 -10.42
C ASN A 171 -24.87 -49.01 -10.00
N GLY A 172 -25.57 -47.89 -9.83
CA GLY A 172 -27.01 -47.86 -9.57
C GLY A 172 -27.82 -48.43 -10.73
N GLU A 173 -27.50 -48.06 -11.97
CA GLU A 173 -28.14 -48.61 -13.18
C GLU A 173 -27.84 -50.11 -13.36
N LYS A 174 -26.61 -50.57 -13.10
CA LYS A 174 -26.26 -51.99 -13.14
C LYS A 174 -26.97 -52.82 -12.05
N GLN A 175 -27.20 -52.25 -10.87
CA GLN A 175 -28.00 -52.92 -9.82
C GLN A 175 -29.50 -52.93 -10.14
N ALA A 176 -30.03 -51.89 -10.78
CA ALA A 176 -31.43 -51.86 -11.21
C ALA A 176 -31.72 -52.86 -12.34
N THR A 177 -30.81 -53.02 -13.31
CA THR A 177 -30.94 -54.03 -14.37
C THR A 177 -30.84 -55.45 -13.84
N ALA A 178 -29.93 -55.73 -12.90
CA ALA A 178 -29.81 -57.06 -12.28
C ALA A 178 -31.02 -57.45 -11.40
N ARG A 179 -31.70 -56.46 -10.78
CA ARG A 179 -32.92 -56.73 -9.99
C ARG A 179 -34.12 -57.12 -10.85
N ASN A 180 -34.24 -56.54 -12.05
CA ASN A 180 -35.35 -56.85 -12.96
C ASN A 180 -35.23 -58.24 -13.60
N SER A 181 -34.02 -58.81 -13.69
CA SER A 181 -33.82 -60.17 -14.23
C SER A 181 -34.18 -61.29 -13.25
N ASN A 182 -34.32 -61.00 -11.95
CA ASN A 182 -34.63 -61.98 -10.90
C ASN A 182 -36.10 -61.92 -10.41
N GLY A 183 -36.93 -61.06 -11.00
CA GLY A 183 -38.36 -60.91 -10.66
C GLY A 183 -39.33 -61.73 -11.51
N GLU A 184 -38.89 -62.36 -12.61
CA GLU A 184 -39.75 -63.13 -13.53
C GLU A 184 -39.59 -64.66 -13.42
N LYS A 185 -39.17 -65.17 -12.26
CA LYS A 185 -39.33 -66.60 -11.95
C LYS A 185 -40.08 -66.75 -10.64
N HIS A 186 -41.37 -67.05 -10.78
CA HIS A 186 -42.32 -67.67 -9.84
C HIS A 186 -43.62 -66.89 -9.68
N GLN A 187 -44.53 -67.03 -10.64
CA GLN A 187 -45.95 -67.29 -10.37
C GLN A 187 -46.47 -68.27 -11.43
N TYR A 188 -46.98 -69.40 -10.92
CA TYR A 188 -47.73 -70.52 -11.52
C TYR A 188 -47.83 -70.66 -13.05
#